data_AF-A0A5T2H3N5-F1
#
_entry.id   AF-A0A5T2H3N5-F1
#
_cell.length_a   1.000
_cell.length_b   1.000
_cell.length_c   1.000
_cell.angle_alpha   90.00
_cell.angle_beta   90.00
_cell.angle_gamma   90.00
#
_symmetry.space_group_name_H-M   'P 1'
#
loop_
_entity.id
_entity.type
_entity.pdbx_description
1 polymer ?
#
loop_
_entity_poly.entity_id
_entity_poly.type
_entity_poly.pdbx_seq_one_letter_code
_entity_poly.pdbx_strand_id
1 'polypeptide(L)'
;GALPLAAFREAQESAERLQVWARETLGDLAPDFSRLRQLLALLPDVVQTTTPEIPPSPAPVPDPAGTVMDNAVPARAEDVPPVNAPPGISLPHNAEPGPIRDRNDALERLRCIRRWFESSEPSSPTIPLLRQAERLVGKRFSEVINEIPVELLEKWDALE
;
A
#
# COMPACT_ATOMS: atom_id res chain seq x y z
N GLY A 1 -17.63 -9.49 23.81
CA GLY A 1 -17.23 -8.44 22.86
C GLY A 1 -17.45 -7.05 23.41
N ALA A 2 -16.62 -6.60 24.36
CA ALA A 2 -16.66 -5.23 24.92
C ALA A 2 -15.50 -4.34 24.41
N LEU A 3 -14.45 -4.95 23.87
CA LEU A 3 -13.24 -4.28 23.41
C LEU A 3 -13.45 -3.37 22.18
N PRO A 4 -14.28 -3.73 21.18
CA PRO A 4 -14.42 -2.90 19.97
C PRO A 4 -15.08 -1.54 20.25
N LEU A 5 -16.14 -1.52 21.06
CA LEU A 5 -16.88 -0.28 21.37
C LEU A 5 -16.05 0.69 22.23
N ALA A 6 -15.19 0.17 23.11
CA ALA A 6 -14.25 0.99 23.87
C ALA A 6 -13.21 1.65 22.96
N ALA A 7 -12.64 0.88 22.02
CA ALA A 7 -11.68 1.40 21.04
C ALA A 7 -12.30 2.48 20.12
N PHE A 8 -13.57 2.31 19.70
CA PHE A 8 -14.26 3.33 18.91
C PHE A 8 -14.48 4.63 19.68
N ARG A 9 -14.86 4.54 20.96
CA ARG A 9 -15.00 5.72 21.83
C ARG A 9 -13.67 6.44 22.00
N GLU A 10 -12.60 5.70 22.25
CA GLU A 10 -11.25 6.25 22.37
C GLU A 10 -10.80 6.94 21.07
N ALA A 11 -11.13 6.38 19.90
CA ALA A 11 -10.86 7.00 18.61
C ALA A 11 -11.64 8.31 18.42
N GLN A 12 -12.90 8.38 18.86
CA GLN A 12 -13.70 9.61 18.82
C GLN A 12 -13.08 10.70 19.70
N GLU A 13 -12.72 10.36 20.95
CA GLU A 13 -12.07 11.30 21.88
C GLU A 13 -10.73 11.80 21.34
N SER A 14 -9.94 10.91 20.74
CA SER A 14 -8.66 11.26 20.13
C SER A 14 -8.82 12.21 18.94
N ALA A 15 -9.81 11.97 18.07
CA ALA A 15 -10.10 12.84 16.94
C ALA A 15 -10.57 14.25 17.39
N GLU A 16 -11.32 14.34 18.48
CA GLU A 16 -11.74 15.63 19.06
C GLU A 16 -10.55 16.41 19.64
N ARG A 17 -9.70 15.73 20.41
CA ARG A 17 -8.49 16.34 20.97
C ARG A 17 -7.56 16.85 19.87
N LEU A 18 -7.37 16.07 18.80
CA LEU A 18 -6.58 16.49 17.64
C LEU A 18 -7.20 17.69 16.91
N GLN A 19 -8.52 17.75 16.76
CA GLN A 19 -9.19 18.88 16.13
C GLN A 19 -9.00 20.18 16.91
N VAL A 20 -9.12 20.12 18.24
CA VAL A 20 -8.91 21.27 19.14
C VAL A 20 -7.46 21.71 19.07
N TRP A 21 -6.52 20.78 19.27
CA TRP A 21 -5.09 21.06 19.21
C TRP A 21 -4.66 21.64 17.86
N ALA A 22 -5.17 21.09 16.75
CA ALA A 22 -4.89 21.60 15.42
C ALA A 22 -5.41 23.04 15.24
N ARG A 23 -6.61 23.35 15.73
CA ARG A 23 -7.16 24.72 15.67
C ARG A 23 -6.36 25.70 16.52
N GLU A 24 -5.92 25.29 17.71
CA GLU A 24 -5.08 26.11 18.59
C GLU A 24 -3.69 26.37 17.99
N THR A 25 -3.10 25.37 17.32
CA THR A 25 -1.73 25.44 16.80
C THR A 25 -1.64 26.06 15.41
N LEU A 26 -2.60 25.76 14.53
CA LEU A 26 -2.56 26.08 13.10
C LEU A 26 -3.60 27.14 12.67
N GLY A 27 -4.57 27.48 13.54
CA GLY A 27 -5.60 28.48 13.25
C GLY A 27 -6.36 28.19 11.95
N ASP A 28 -6.31 29.11 11.00
CA ASP A 28 -6.99 29.01 9.69
C ASP A 28 -6.42 27.92 8.78
N LEU A 29 -5.23 27.40 9.08
CA LEU A 29 -4.61 26.28 8.36
C LEU A 29 -4.95 24.91 8.97
N ALA A 30 -5.78 24.87 10.02
CA ALA A 30 -6.12 23.63 10.70
C ALA A 30 -6.95 22.71 9.79
N PRO A 31 -6.55 21.43 9.61
CA PRO A 31 -7.36 20.46 8.89
C PRO A 31 -8.72 20.21 9.57
N ASP A 32 -9.74 19.97 8.76
CA ASP A 32 -11.09 19.66 9.25
C ASP A 32 -11.31 18.15 9.35
N PHE A 33 -11.48 17.66 10.58
CA PHE A 33 -11.78 16.27 10.90
C PHE A 33 -13.28 16.00 11.10
N SER A 34 -14.17 16.95 10.77
CA SER A 34 -15.62 16.80 10.94
C SER A 34 -16.17 15.55 10.25
N ARG A 35 -15.71 15.25 9.03
CA ARG A 35 -16.11 14.02 8.31
C ARG A 35 -15.65 12.74 9.02
N LEU A 36 -14.42 12.72 9.53
CA LEU A 36 -13.90 11.56 10.27
C LEU A 36 -14.71 11.33 11.55
N ARG A 37 -15.04 12.40 12.28
CA ARG A 37 -15.87 12.34 13.48
C ARG A 37 -17.29 11.84 13.19
N GLN A 38 -17.88 12.27 12.09
CA GLN A 38 -19.18 11.77 11.64
C GLN A 38 -19.12 10.26 11.35
N LEU A 39 -18.10 9.79 10.63
CA LEU A 39 -17.93 8.36 10.35
C LEU A 39 -17.74 7.53 11.64
N LEU A 40 -16.91 8.01 12.57
CA LEU A 40 -16.70 7.36 13.86
C LEU A 40 -17.97 7.32 14.72
N ALA A 41 -18.87 8.30 14.58
CA ALA A 41 -20.15 8.34 15.28
C ALA A 41 -21.23 7.42 14.70
N LEU A 42 -21.10 7.00 13.44
CA LEU A 42 -22.05 6.07 12.78
C LEU A 42 -21.76 4.60 13.10
N LEU A 43 -20.54 4.28 13.52
CA LEU A 43 -20.08 2.91 13.72
C LEU A 43 -20.62 2.20 14.98
N PRO A 44 -20.92 2.84 16.13
CA PRO A 44 -21.39 2.15 17.33
C PRO A 44 -22.64 1.29 17.12
N ASP A 45 -23.48 1.63 16.14
CA ASP A 45 -24.71 0.89 15.79
C ASP A 45 -24.46 -0.29 14.83
N VAL A 46 -23.32 -0.31 14.12
CA VAL A 46 -22.97 -1.30 13.10
C VAL A 46 -22.10 -2.44 13.66
N VAL A 47 -21.37 -2.22 14.76
CA VAL A 47 -20.38 -3.18 15.29
C VAL A 47 -20.97 -4.43 15.96
N GLN A 48 -22.30 -4.57 16.04
CA GLN A 48 -22.91 -5.82 16.54
C GLN A 48 -22.74 -7.00 15.56
N THR A 49 -22.29 -6.76 14.33
CA THR A 49 -22.31 -7.80 13.29
C THR A 49 -21.05 -7.77 12.42
N THR A 50 -19.88 -8.08 12.99
CA THR A 50 -18.79 -8.85 12.34
C THR A 50 -17.52 -8.82 13.19
N THR A 51 -17.28 -9.88 13.94
CA THR A 51 -15.92 -10.29 14.32
C THR A 51 -15.60 -11.53 13.47
N PRO A 52 -14.76 -11.43 12.43
CA PRO A 52 -14.03 -12.60 11.98
C PRO A 52 -12.96 -12.85 13.05
N GLU A 53 -13.23 -13.83 13.90
CA GLU A 53 -12.22 -14.45 14.75
C GLU A 53 -11.13 -15.00 13.81
N ILE A 54 -9.92 -14.47 13.92
CA ILE A 54 -8.74 -15.07 13.28
C ILE A 54 -8.47 -16.36 14.09
N PRO A 55 -8.65 -17.56 13.52
CA PRO A 55 -8.34 -18.77 14.26
C PRO A 55 -6.83 -18.83 14.52
N PRO A 56 -6.40 -19.30 15.71
CA PRO A 56 -4.98 -19.50 16.00
C PRO A 56 -4.41 -20.56 15.04
N SER A 57 -3.32 -20.20 14.37
CA SER A 57 -2.49 -21.14 13.61
C SER A 57 -2.04 -22.28 14.54
N PRO A 58 -2.28 -23.56 14.19
CA PRO A 58 -1.82 -24.67 15.02
C PRO A 58 -0.30 -24.78 14.92
N ALA A 59 0.36 -24.72 16.08
CA ALA A 59 1.77 -25.03 16.24
C ALA A 59 2.05 -26.51 15.86
N PRO A 60 3.28 -26.83 15.40
CA PRO A 60 3.62 -28.17 14.94
C PRO A 60 3.71 -29.13 16.12
N VAL A 61 2.99 -30.25 16.04
CA VAL A 61 3.14 -31.40 16.93
C VAL A 61 4.37 -32.22 16.52
N PRO A 62 5.22 -32.65 17.48
CA PRO A 62 6.32 -33.57 17.23
C PRO A 62 5.83 -35.03 17.27
N ASP A 63 6.03 -35.77 16.18
CA ASP A 63 5.79 -37.22 16.12
C ASP A 63 6.97 -38.00 16.74
N PRO A 64 6.73 -38.95 17.68
CA PRO A 64 7.72 -39.94 18.06
C PRO A 64 7.51 -41.25 17.28
N ALA A 65 8.56 -41.61 16.52
CA ALA A 65 9.10 -42.94 16.28
C ALA A 65 8.18 -44.20 16.22
N GLY A 66 8.30 -44.93 15.10
CA GLY A 66 8.67 -46.35 15.19
C GLY A 66 8.11 -47.31 14.12
N THR A 67 9.05 -48.04 13.48
CA THR A 67 8.94 -49.45 13.03
C THR A 67 8.79 -49.74 11.51
N VAL A 68 9.94 -49.74 10.82
CA VAL A 68 10.60 -50.85 10.08
C VAL A 68 9.76 -52.01 9.49
N MET A 69 9.85 -52.18 8.15
CA MET A 69 9.94 -53.41 7.28
C MET A 69 8.91 -54.57 7.50
N ASP A 70 8.36 -55.31 6.53
CA ASP A 70 8.74 -55.73 5.16
C ASP A 70 7.52 -56.41 4.45
N ASN A 71 7.70 -56.69 3.14
CA ASN A 71 7.08 -57.71 2.27
C ASN A 71 5.89 -57.36 1.34
N ALA A 72 6.26 -57.00 0.09
CA ALA A 72 6.07 -57.76 -1.19
C ALA A 72 4.66 -58.36 -1.52
N VAL A 73 4.00 -58.21 -2.68
CA VAL A 73 4.33 -58.39 -4.13
C VAL A 73 3.12 -57.83 -4.97
N PRO A 74 3.24 -57.51 -6.29
CA PRO A 74 2.53 -56.41 -6.95
C PRO A 74 1.34 -56.83 -7.85
N ALA A 75 0.55 -55.83 -8.27
CA ALA A 75 -0.37 -55.94 -9.42
C ALA A 75 -0.24 -54.69 -10.32
N ARG A 76 -0.19 -54.97 -11.62
CA ARG A 76 0.19 -54.11 -12.76
C ARG A 76 -0.95 -53.21 -13.26
N ALA A 77 -0.55 -52.03 -13.77
CA ALA A 77 -1.13 -51.20 -14.85
C ALA A 77 -2.57 -50.68 -14.61
N GLU A 78 -2.90 -49.41 -14.80
CA GLU A 78 -2.79 -48.68 -16.06
C GLU A 78 -2.57 -47.16 -15.90
N ASP A 79 -2.05 -46.63 -17.00
CA ASP A 79 -1.62 -45.30 -17.40
C ASP A 79 -2.72 -44.22 -17.31
N VAL A 80 -2.44 -43.09 -16.64
CA VAL A 80 -3.19 -41.83 -16.81
C VAL A 80 -2.18 -40.68 -16.79
N PRO A 81 -2.10 -39.84 -17.86
CA PRO A 81 -1.07 -38.81 -17.98
C PRO A 81 -1.30 -37.64 -17.00
N PRO A 82 -0.24 -36.97 -16.53
CA PRO A 82 -0.39 -35.82 -15.64
C PRO A 82 -0.97 -34.63 -16.42
N VAL A 83 -2.06 -34.08 -15.88
CA VAL A 83 -2.64 -32.81 -16.32
C VAL A 83 -1.58 -31.72 -16.20
N ASN A 84 -1.33 -31.05 -17.33
CA ASN A 84 -0.42 -29.93 -17.44
C ASN A 84 -1.03 -28.75 -16.67
N ALA A 85 -0.55 -28.51 -15.45
CA ALA A 85 -0.89 -27.29 -14.72
C ALA A 85 -0.28 -26.09 -15.47
N PRO A 86 -1.05 -25.00 -15.72
CA PRO A 86 -0.52 -23.83 -16.41
C PRO A 86 0.64 -23.24 -15.60
N PRO A 87 1.67 -22.67 -16.26
CA PRO A 87 2.76 -22.01 -15.55
C PRO A 87 2.16 -20.87 -14.73
N GLY A 88 2.23 -21.03 -13.41
CA GLY A 88 1.94 -19.96 -12.47
C GLY A 88 2.77 -18.76 -12.87
N ILE A 89 2.10 -17.62 -13.03
CA ILE A 89 2.76 -16.32 -13.21
C ILE A 89 3.59 -16.11 -11.95
N SER A 90 4.89 -16.42 -12.04
CA SER A 90 5.87 -15.99 -11.06
C SER A 90 5.90 -14.47 -11.14
N LEU A 91 5.12 -13.82 -10.29
CA LEU A 91 5.34 -12.41 -9.97
C LEU A 91 6.79 -12.31 -9.47
N PRO A 92 7.68 -11.55 -10.14
CA PRO A 92 9.03 -11.39 -9.64
C PRO A 92 8.95 -10.64 -8.30
N HIS A 93 9.12 -11.41 -7.24
CA HIS A 93 9.30 -10.95 -5.87
C HIS A 93 10.70 -10.35 -5.75
N ASN A 94 10.77 -9.08 -5.35
CA ASN A 94 11.97 -8.35 -4.92
C ASN A 94 13.24 -8.59 -5.74
N ALA A 95 13.26 -8.14 -6.99
CA ALA A 95 14.51 -7.70 -7.57
C ALA A 95 14.84 -6.33 -6.94
N GLU A 96 15.96 -6.24 -6.23
CA GLU A 96 16.53 -4.95 -5.84
C GLU A 96 16.53 -4.03 -7.06
N PRO A 97 15.98 -2.81 -6.96
CA PRO A 97 15.88 -1.91 -8.10
C PRO A 97 17.29 -1.59 -8.60
N GLY A 98 17.73 -2.30 -9.65
CA GLY A 98 19.01 -2.05 -10.30
C GLY A 98 19.10 -0.64 -10.90
N PRO A 99 20.29 -0.21 -11.36
CA PRO A 99 20.46 1.12 -11.92
C PRO A 99 19.50 1.36 -13.09
N ILE A 100 19.07 2.61 -13.24
CA ILE A 100 18.21 3.03 -14.36
C ILE A 100 19.00 2.86 -15.67
N ARG A 101 18.46 2.09 -16.61
CA ARG A 101 19.15 1.69 -17.85
C ARG A 101 18.95 2.66 -18.99
N ASP A 102 17.76 3.21 -19.09
CA ASP A 102 17.36 4.11 -20.17
C ASP A 102 16.24 5.06 -19.73
N ARG A 103 15.83 5.94 -20.65
CA ARG A 103 14.80 6.95 -20.40
C ARG A 103 13.43 6.34 -20.08
N ASN A 104 13.08 5.20 -20.68
CA ASN A 104 11.78 4.56 -20.45
C ASN A 104 11.76 3.87 -19.08
N ASP A 105 12.86 3.24 -18.70
CA ASP A 105 13.05 2.70 -17.34
C ASP A 105 12.93 3.81 -16.29
N ALA A 106 13.53 4.98 -16.53
CA ALA A 106 13.38 6.15 -15.66
C ALA A 106 11.91 6.59 -15.54
N LEU A 107 11.18 6.65 -16.66
CA LEU A 107 9.77 7.03 -16.68
C LEU A 107 8.88 6.02 -15.95
N GLU A 108 9.15 4.72 -16.08
CA GLU A 108 8.42 3.68 -15.33
C GLU A 108 8.71 3.76 -13.84
N ARG A 109 9.97 4.03 -13.43
CA ARG A 109 10.31 4.33 -12.03
C ARG A 109 9.51 5.52 -11.51
N LEU A 110 9.45 6.61 -12.28
CA LEU A 110 8.74 7.83 -11.91
C LEU A 110 7.24 7.56 -11.70
N ARG A 111 6.61 6.80 -12.61
CA ARG A 111 5.22 6.37 -12.49
C ARG A 111 4.99 5.49 -11.26
N CYS A 112 5.92 4.59 -10.97
CA CYS A 112 5.86 3.74 -9.78
C CYS A 112 5.85 4.59 -8.51
N ILE A 113 6.77 5.55 -8.41
CA ILE A 113 6.86 6.48 -7.27
C ILE A 113 5.57 7.30 -7.13
N ARG A 114 5.05 7.86 -8.23
CA ARG A 114 3.78 8.61 -8.17
C ARG A 114 2.63 7.75 -7.65
N ARG A 115 2.47 6.52 -8.16
CA ARG A 115 1.39 5.62 -7.71
C ARG A 115 1.50 5.33 -6.22
N TRP A 116 2.72 5.16 -5.71
CA TRP A 116 2.95 5.02 -4.27
C TRP A 116 2.44 6.24 -3.51
N PHE A 117 2.84 7.47 -3.91
CA PHE A 117 2.34 8.70 -3.27
C PHE A 117 0.81 8.84 -3.35
N GLU A 118 0.20 8.51 -4.49
CA GLU A 118 -1.25 8.55 -4.63
C GLU A 118 -1.97 7.59 -3.66
N SER A 119 -1.39 6.42 -3.39
CA SER A 119 -1.97 5.43 -2.47
C SER A 119 -1.62 5.66 -1.00
N SER A 120 -0.41 6.15 -0.72
CA SER A 120 0.15 6.24 0.63
C SER A 120 -0.02 7.65 1.23
N GLU A 121 0.03 8.68 0.40
CA GLU A 121 -0.03 10.09 0.82
C GLU A 121 -0.84 10.94 -0.19
N PRO A 122 -2.15 10.73 -0.31
CA PRO A 122 -2.97 11.35 -1.36
C PRO A 122 -3.01 12.89 -1.33
N SER A 123 -2.70 13.49 -0.18
CA SER A 123 -2.61 14.95 0.01
C SER A 123 -1.20 15.52 -0.20
N SER A 124 -0.23 14.70 -0.63
CA SER A 124 1.15 15.13 -0.81
C SER A 124 1.28 16.16 -1.95
N PRO A 125 1.93 17.32 -1.72
CA PRO A 125 2.17 18.33 -2.77
C PRO A 125 3.11 17.82 -3.87
N THR A 126 3.78 16.68 -3.65
CA THR A 126 4.70 16.06 -4.61
C THR A 126 3.96 15.40 -5.78
N ILE A 127 2.72 14.96 -5.59
CA ILE A 127 1.92 14.28 -6.62
C ILE A 127 1.79 15.12 -7.91
N PRO A 128 1.34 16.40 -7.88
CA PRO A 128 1.28 17.21 -9.09
C PRO A 128 2.65 17.45 -9.72
N LEU A 129 3.73 17.53 -8.93
CA LEU A 129 5.10 17.69 -9.45
C LEU A 129 5.56 16.44 -10.21
N LEU A 130 5.27 15.24 -9.68
CA LEU A 130 5.57 13.98 -10.36
C LEU A 130 4.78 13.83 -11.66
N ARG A 131 3.50 14.20 -11.67
CA ARG A 131 2.69 14.23 -12.91
C ARG A 131 3.26 15.20 -13.95
N GLN A 132 3.71 16.36 -13.50
CA GLN A 132 4.35 17.33 -14.37
C GLN A 132 5.64 16.77 -14.94
N ALA A 133 6.51 16.21 -14.09
CA ALA A 133 7.75 15.55 -14.53
C ALA A 133 7.47 14.47 -15.58
N GLU A 134 6.48 13.58 -15.36
CA GLU A 134 6.06 12.55 -16.32
C GLU A 134 5.66 13.14 -17.68
N ARG A 135 4.92 14.25 -17.70
CA ARG A 135 4.47 14.92 -18.93
C ARG A 135 5.61 15.54 -19.72
N LEU A 136 6.68 15.95 -19.04
CA LEU A 136 7.85 16.57 -19.65
C LEU A 136 8.83 15.53 -20.20
N VAL A 137 8.82 14.31 -19.67
CA VAL A 137 9.63 13.21 -20.23
C VAL A 137 9.17 12.90 -21.66
N GLY A 138 10.12 12.91 -22.58
CA GLY A 138 9.94 12.61 -24.00
C GLY A 138 9.94 13.84 -24.89
N LYS A 139 9.53 15.00 -24.36
CA LYS A 139 9.37 16.24 -25.11
C LYS A 139 10.70 16.93 -25.42
N ARG A 140 10.70 17.74 -26.48
CA ARG A 140 11.83 18.63 -26.81
C ARG A 140 11.80 19.86 -25.89
N PHE A 141 12.97 20.43 -25.58
CA PHE A 141 13.07 21.62 -24.72
C PHE A 141 12.18 22.78 -25.20
N SER A 142 12.12 23.01 -26.51
CA SER A 142 11.28 24.03 -27.14
C SER A 142 9.78 23.87 -26.85
N GLU A 143 9.32 22.64 -26.59
CA GLU A 143 7.92 22.33 -26.30
C GLU A 143 7.57 22.52 -24.82
N VAL A 144 8.58 22.53 -23.94
CA VAL A 144 8.39 22.52 -22.48
C VAL A 144 8.79 23.81 -21.78
N ILE A 145 9.49 24.72 -22.47
CA ILE A 145 9.99 25.97 -21.88
C ILE A 145 8.89 26.84 -21.25
N ASN A 146 7.65 26.74 -21.77
CA ASN A 146 6.50 27.46 -21.23
C ASN A 146 5.69 26.65 -20.19
N GLU A 147 6.06 25.40 -19.93
CA GLU A 147 5.36 24.52 -18.99
C GLU A 147 5.89 24.63 -17.55
N ILE A 148 7.08 25.23 -17.34
CA ILE A 148 7.63 25.55 -16.03
C ILE A 148 7.90 27.07 -15.99
N PRO A 149 7.23 27.84 -15.12
CA PRO A 149 7.51 29.26 -14.96
C PRO A 149 8.97 29.51 -14.55
N VAL A 150 9.62 30.48 -15.18
CA VAL A 150 11.04 30.79 -14.94
C VAL A 150 11.26 31.27 -13.50
N GLU A 151 10.31 32.02 -12.95
CA GLU A 151 10.36 32.53 -11.58
C GLU A 151 10.33 31.39 -10.55
N LEU A 152 9.77 30.24 -10.92
CA LEU A 152 9.76 29.04 -10.07
C LEU A 152 11.13 28.35 -10.07
N LEU A 153 11.77 28.27 -11.24
CA LEU A 153 13.13 27.73 -11.36
C LEU A 153 14.13 28.57 -10.56
N GLU A 154 14.08 29.90 -10.70
CA GLU A 154 14.93 30.82 -9.93
C GLU A 154 14.79 30.63 -8.41
N LYS A 155 13.56 30.37 -7.93
CA LYS A 155 13.32 30.12 -6.50
C LYS A 155 13.89 28.79 -6.03
N TRP A 156 13.91 27.75 -6.87
CA TRP A 156 14.47 26.45 -6.53
C TRP A 156 16.00 26.48 -6.56
N ASP A 157 16.60 27.12 -7.57
CA ASP A 157 18.05 27.27 -7.68
C ASP A 157 18.63 28.10 -6.52
N ALA A 158 17.88 29.08 -6.00
CA ALA A 158 18.30 29.88 -4.86
C ALA A 158 18.30 29.14 -3.51
N LEU A 159 17.74 27.93 -3.46
CA LEU A 159 17.66 27.09 -2.25
C LEU A 159 18.74 25.99 -2.21
N GLU A 160 19.50 25.80 -3.29
CA GLU A 160 20.70 24.94 -3.35
C GLU A 160 21.97 25.69 -2.91
#